data_AF-A0A6M0GEN2-F1
#
_entry.id   AF-A0A6M0GEN2-F1
#
_cell.length_a   1.000
_cell.length_b   1.000
_cell.length_c   1.000
_cell.angle_alpha   90.00
_cell.angle_beta   90.00
_cell.angle_gamma   90.00
#
_symmetry.space_group_name_H-M   'P 1'
#
loop_
_entity.id
_entity.type
_entity.pdbx_description
1 polymer ?
#
loop_
_entity_poly.entity_id
_entity_poly.type
_entity_poly.pdbx_seq_one_letter_code
_entity_poly.pdbx_strand_id
1 'polypeptide(L)'
;MSVTIIGDRKTGKTSMVRALAEHGKYVKVANGQNLVLDLYDPDSKLIAGTDEMQERSLVVDVDMPATGERRIKVSWIDTPGEFWSNPQQRKDFAGAWQALETKVSSSQALILLLPPHQGLVQQVLVNNAPSHLQPTTRLPTTEQWVNRLAWWLEFLERKCRGVKHVLIGIHKADLFCDVLVESNNWRYRPDRGGASPWYEYQDYVLDIYFTVASKEIRKYKSTEIGSRTRFFITTTENQDLLELPWLYLAPYIAYY
;
A
#
# COMPACT_ATOMS: atom_id res chain seq x y z
N MET A 1 6.18 -6.61 -16.88
CA MET A 1 6.02 -7.12 -15.51
C MET A 1 6.24 -5.96 -14.57
N SER A 2 5.17 -5.28 -14.17
CA SER A 2 5.26 -4.08 -13.34
C SER A 2 4.26 -4.15 -12.19
N VAL A 3 4.69 -3.65 -11.03
CA VAL A 3 3.81 -3.38 -9.89
C VAL A 3 3.45 -1.90 -9.93
N THR A 4 2.17 -1.57 -9.87
CA THR A 4 1.71 -0.19 -9.75
C THR A 4 1.29 0.07 -8.30
N ILE A 5 1.68 1.22 -7.73
CA ILE A 5 1.24 1.65 -6.40
C ILE A 5 0.30 2.84 -6.55
N ILE A 6 -0.88 2.75 -5.95
CA ILE A 6 -1.89 3.81 -5.93
C ILE A 6 -2.44 4.00 -4.51
N GLY A 7 -3.15 5.10 -4.28
CA GLY A 7 -3.76 5.38 -2.99
C GLY A 7 -4.10 6.86 -2.83
N ASP A 8 -4.94 7.15 -1.85
CA ASP A 8 -5.45 8.50 -1.61
C ASP A 8 -4.35 9.50 -1.18
N ARG A 9 -4.79 10.73 -0.86
CA ARG A 9 -3.91 11.84 -0.47
C ARG A 9 -3.33 11.51 0.90
N LYS A 10 -2.02 11.74 1.06
CA LYS A 10 -1.34 11.60 2.36
C LYS A 10 -1.49 10.21 3.02
N THR A 11 -1.72 9.16 2.22
CA THR A 11 -1.75 7.77 2.70
C THR A 11 -0.38 7.19 2.97
N GLY A 12 0.71 7.92 2.69
CA GLY A 12 2.08 7.48 2.95
C GLY A 12 2.72 6.69 1.81
N LYS A 13 2.30 6.88 0.55
CA LYS A 13 2.94 6.25 -0.61
C LYS A 13 4.43 6.61 -0.69
N THR A 14 4.75 7.90 -0.55
CA THR A 14 6.12 8.42 -0.57
C THR A 14 6.91 7.99 0.66
N SER A 15 6.29 8.00 1.85
CA SER A 15 6.94 7.55 3.09
C SER A 15 7.26 6.06 3.06
N MET A 16 6.39 5.23 2.48
CA MET A 16 6.66 3.80 2.28
C MET A 16 7.88 3.58 1.40
N VAL A 17 7.96 4.24 0.25
CA VAL A 17 9.12 4.10 -0.66
C VAL A 17 10.40 4.58 0.01
N ARG A 18 10.35 5.71 0.73
CA ARG A 18 11.50 6.22 1.49
C ARG A 18 11.96 5.22 2.55
N ALA A 19 11.03 4.68 3.34
CA ALA A 19 11.35 3.74 4.41
C ALA A 19 11.95 2.43 3.86
N LEU A 20 11.49 1.94 2.69
CA LEU A 20 12.11 0.80 2.01
C LEU A 20 13.51 1.12 1.49
N ALA A 21 13.76 2.35 1.06
CA ALA A 21 15.06 2.80 0.60
C ALA A 21 16.08 2.98 1.74
N GLU A 22 15.63 3.48 2.90
CA GLU A 22 16.49 3.77 4.06
C GLU A 22 16.73 2.56 4.96
N HIS A 23 15.69 1.74 5.16
CA HIS A 23 15.63 0.77 6.25
C HIS A 23 15.21 -0.63 5.82
N GLY A 24 15.11 -0.88 4.50
CA GLY A 24 14.78 -2.18 3.95
C GLY A 24 15.70 -3.29 4.45
N LYS A 25 15.09 -4.34 5.02
CA LYS A 25 15.73 -5.56 5.51
C LYS A 25 15.83 -6.58 4.38
N TYR A 26 14.69 -7.06 3.89
CA TYR A 26 14.61 -7.98 2.77
C TYR A 26 14.23 -7.27 1.46
N VAL A 27 13.62 -6.09 1.56
CA VAL A 27 13.09 -5.36 0.40
C VAL A 27 13.83 -4.04 0.28
N LYS A 28 14.60 -3.87 -0.79
CA LYS A 28 15.44 -2.68 -0.99
C LYS A 28 15.10 -1.99 -2.30
N VAL A 29 15.04 -0.67 -2.28
CA VAL A 29 14.89 0.13 -3.50
C VAL A 29 16.29 0.32 -4.12
N ALA A 30 16.50 -0.17 -5.34
CA ALA A 30 17.74 0.04 -6.06
C ALA A 30 17.98 1.54 -6.28
N ASN A 31 19.20 2.02 -6.02
CA ASN A 31 19.55 3.44 -5.98
C ASN A 31 18.70 4.28 -4.99
N GLY A 32 18.17 3.65 -3.93
CA GLY A 32 17.27 4.27 -2.97
C GLY A 32 17.82 5.54 -2.31
N GLN A 33 19.13 5.64 -2.08
CA GLN A 33 19.74 6.83 -1.45
C GLN A 33 19.53 8.12 -2.26
N ASN A 34 19.65 8.04 -3.59
CA ASN A 34 19.40 9.21 -4.46
C ASN A 34 17.91 9.57 -4.47
N LEU A 35 17.04 8.55 -4.42
CA LEU A 35 15.60 8.75 -4.36
C LEU A 35 15.14 9.39 -3.04
N VAL A 36 15.78 9.06 -1.92
CA VAL A 36 15.50 9.68 -0.62
C VAL A 36 15.80 11.17 -0.66
N LEU A 37 16.95 11.56 -1.24
CA LEU A 37 17.32 12.97 -1.41
C LEU A 37 16.32 13.75 -2.28
N ASP A 38 15.70 13.11 -3.26
CA ASP A 38 14.69 13.73 -4.14
C ASP A 38 13.28 13.81 -3.52
N LEU A 39 13.00 13.03 -2.47
CA LEU A 39 11.66 12.89 -1.87
C LEU A 39 11.54 13.54 -0.49
N TYR A 40 12.67 13.90 0.12
CA TYR A 40 12.75 14.28 1.52
C TYR A 40 13.72 15.44 1.73
N ASP A 41 13.23 16.46 2.43
CA ASP A 41 14.09 17.49 2.98
C ASP A 41 14.58 17.06 4.38
N PRO A 42 15.90 16.81 4.56
CA PRO A 42 16.48 16.36 5.82
C PRO A 42 16.24 17.31 6.99
N ASP A 43 16.13 18.61 6.72
CA ASP A 43 16.08 19.64 7.76
C ASP A 43 14.66 19.80 8.32
N SER A 44 13.63 19.71 7.46
CA SER A 44 12.23 19.86 7.88
C SER A 44 11.54 18.55 8.24
N LYS A 45 12.14 17.41 7.89
CA LYS A 45 11.52 16.08 7.92
C LYS A 45 10.19 15.98 7.15
N LEU A 46 9.91 16.95 6.27
CA LEU A 46 8.68 16.98 5.49
C LEU A 46 8.90 16.24 4.17
N ILE A 47 7.91 15.44 3.80
CA ILE A 47 7.81 14.83 2.48
C ILE A 47 7.28 15.90 1.55
N ALA A 48 7.93 16.11 0.40
CA ALA A 48 7.47 17.06 -0.61
C ALA A 48 5.99 16.81 -0.94
N GLY A 49 5.17 17.87 -0.88
CA GLY A 49 3.75 17.79 -1.20
C GLY A 49 3.55 17.47 -2.69
N THR A 50 2.73 16.47 -2.99
CA THR A 50 2.42 16.06 -4.37
C THR A 50 1.24 16.87 -4.88
N ASP A 51 1.52 18.04 -5.48
CA ASP A 51 0.51 18.90 -6.12
C ASP A 51 0.17 18.44 -7.56
N GLU A 52 1.08 17.73 -8.21
CA GLU A 52 0.92 17.16 -9.55
C GLU A 52 1.15 15.64 -9.54
N MET A 53 0.50 14.91 -10.46
CA MET A 53 0.72 13.46 -10.61
C MET A 53 2.17 13.19 -11.00
N GLN A 54 2.93 12.58 -10.10
CA GLN A 54 4.30 12.15 -10.36
C GLN A 54 4.34 10.65 -10.62
N GLU A 55 4.92 10.29 -11.76
CA GLU A 55 5.26 8.91 -12.06
C GLU A 55 6.76 8.72 -11.93
N ARG A 56 7.19 7.70 -11.18
CA ARG A 56 8.59 7.26 -11.17
C ARG A 56 8.67 5.75 -11.39
N SER A 57 9.66 5.34 -12.19
CA SER A 57 10.01 3.94 -12.32
C SER A 57 11.07 3.60 -11.29
N LEU A 58 10.74 2.66 -10.40
CA LEU A 58 11.63 2.16 -9.36
C LEU A 58 11.96 0.70 -9.64
N VAL A 59 13.12 0.26 -9.15
CA VAL A 59 13.47 -1.15 -9.10
C VAL A 59 13.56 -1.53 -7.64
N VAL A 60 12.83 -2.58 -7.26
CA VAL A 60 12.82 -3.12 -5.90
C VAL A 60 13.46 -4.50 -5.95
N ASP A 61 14.56 -4.66 -5.23
CA ASP A 61 15.24 -5.92 -5.03
C ASP A 61 14.68 -6.57 -3.75
N VAL A 62 14.18 -7.79 -3.86
CA VAL A 62 13.62 -8.57 -2.76
C VAL A 62 14.50 -9.78 -2.52
N ASP A 63 15.23 -9.77 -1.41
CA ASP A 63 15.99 -10.91 -0.93
C ASP A 63 15.04 -11.92 -0.28
N MET A 64 14.89 -13.07 -0.90
CA MET A 64 14.15 -14.21 -0.37
C MET A 64 15.16 -15.30 -0.02
N PRO A 65 15.71 -15.36 1.22
CA PRO A 65 16.81 -16.27 1.54
C PRO A 65 16.53 -17.74 1.21
N ALA A 66 15.26 -18.15 1.25
CA ALA A 66 14.83 -19.51 0.91
C ALA A 66 14.78 -19.80 -0.60
N THR A 67 14.60 -18.79 -1.47
CA THR A 67 14.33 -18.97 -2.91
C THR A 67 15.21 -18.12 -3.84
N GLY A 68 16.09 -17.29 -3.27
CA GLY A 68 17.00 -16.38 -3.97
C GLY A 68 16.42 -14.99 -4.23
N GLU A 69 17.30 -14.05 -4.56
CA GLU A 69 16.93 -12.66 -4.85
C GLU A 69 15.97 -12.55 -6.03
N ARG A 70 15.08 -11.54 -5.97
CA ARG A 70 14.06 -11.24 -6.99
C ARG A 70 14.04 -9.75 -7.27
N ARG A 71 14.09 -9.39 -8.56
CA ARG A 71 13.99 -8.00 -8.99
C ARG A 71 12.60 -7.67 -9.52
N ILE A 72 11.99 -6.62 -8.98
CA ILE A 72 10.65 -6.18 -9.32
C ILE A 72 10.72 -4.76 -9.90
N LYS A 73 10.23 -4.59 -11.13
CA LYS A 73 10.01 -3.24 -11.70
C LYS A 73 8.72 -2.67 -11.13
N VAL A 74 8.80 -1.47 -10.56
CA VAL A 74 7.68 -0.79 -9.92
C VAL A 74 7.41 0.50 -10.66
N SER A 75 6.17 0.70 -11.08
CA SER A 75 5.70 1.99 -11.54
C SER A 75 4.99 2.66 -10.37
N TRP A 76 5.71 3.54 -9.69
CA TRP A 76 5.18 4.30 -8.57
C TRP A 76 4.41 5.50 -9.12
N ILE A 77 3.11 5.53 -8.84
CA ILE A 77 2.25 6.64 -9.26
C ILE A 77 1.83 7.38 -8.01
N ASP A 78 2.50 8.51 -7.76
CA ASP A 78 2.09 9.43 -6.72
C ASP A 78 1.10 10.43 -7.27
N THR A 79 -0.17 10.16 -7.04
CA THR A 79 -1.27 11.05 -7.40
C THR A 79 -1.61 11.98 -6.23
N PRO A 80 -1.95 13.25 -6.50
CA PRO A 80 -2.75 14.06 -5.59
C PRO A 80 -4.04 13.29 -5.30
N GLY A 81 -4.35 13.00 -4.04
CA GLY A 81 -5.46 12.07 -3.77
C GLY A 81 -6.85 12.56 -4.10
N GLU A 82 -7.01 13.85 -4.41
CA GLU A 82 -8.25 14.38 -4.98
C GLU A 82 -8.55 13.79 -6.35
N PHE A 83 -7.51 13.39 -7.10
CA PHE A 83 -7.64 12.85 -8.45
C PHE A 83 -8.53 11.58 -8.51
N TRP A 84 -8.48 10.76 -7.46
CA TRP A 84 -9.29 9.54 -7.34
C TRP A 84 -10.69 9.80 -6.81
N SER A 85 -10.80 10.67 -5.80
CA SER A 85 -12.05 10.88 -5.08
C SER A 85 -12.93 11.98 -5.67
N ASN A 86 -12.42 12.83 -6.56
CA ASN A 86 -13.13 13.98 -7.11
C ASN A 86 -13.66 13.69 -8.53
N PRO A 87 -14.98 13.47 -8.72
CA PRO A 87 -15.57 13.28 -10.04
C PRO A 87 -15.36 14.47 -10.99
N GLN A 88 -15.25 15.68 -10.46
CA GLN A 88 -15.06 16.89 -11.27
C GLN A 88 -13.65 16.93 -11.86
N GLN A 89 -12.61 16.68 -11.05
CA GLN A 89 -11.23 16.58 -11.57
C GLN A 89 -11.08 15.46 -12.62
N ARG A 90 -11.79 14.33 -12.46
CA ARG A 90 -11.78 13.27 -13.48
C ARG A 90 -12.40 13.70 -14.82
N LYS A 91 -13.36 14.63 -14.80
CA LYS A 91 -13.94 15.23 -16.02
C LYS A 91 -13.00 16.28 -16.60
N ASP A 92 -12.49 17.16 -15.75
CA ASP A 92 -11.61 18.27 -16.16
C ASP A 92 -10.28 17.77 -16.73
N PHE A 93 -9.79 16.62 -16.24
CA PHE A 93 -8.55 15.97 -16.68
C PHE A 93 -8.77 14.55 -17.23
N ALA A 94 -9.79 14.38 -18.09
CA ALA A 94 -10.20 13.07 -18.62
C ALA A 94 -9.06 12.29 -19.31
N GLY A 95 -8.16 12.97 -20.04
CA GLY A 95 -7.02 12.33 -20.70
C GLY A 95 -6.00 11.75 -19.71
N ALA A 96 -5.66 12.51 -18.67
CA ALA A 96 -4.78 12.03 -17.60
C ALA A 96 -5.42 10.87 -16.83
N TRP A 97 -6.73 10.95 -16.59
CA TRP A 97 -7.48 9.86 -15.96
C TRP A 97 -7.43 8.58 -16.80
N GLN A 98 -7.68 8.68 -18.11
CA GLN A 98 -7.62 7.53 -19.01
C GLN A 98 -6.22 6.92 -19.12
N ALA A 99 -5.17 7.74 -19.15
CA ALA A 99 -3.79 7.26 -19.16
C ALA A 99 -3.48 6.47 -17.88
N LEU A 100 -3.91 6.99 -16.74
CA LEU A 100 -3.76 6.34 -15.44
C LEU A 100 -4.60 5.05 -15.33
N GLU A 101 -5.84 5.03 -15.80
CA GLU A 101 -6.65 3.81 -15.90
C GLU A 101 -5.95 2.74 -16.75
N THR A 102 -5.41 3.13 -17.91
CA THR A 102 -4.70 2.23 -18.84
C THR A 102 -3.47 1.63 -18.17
N LYS A 103 -2.76 2.44 -17.38
CA LYS A 103 -1.54 2.01 -16.70
C LYS A 103 -1.80 1.10 -15.51
N VAL A 104 -2.82 1.40 -14.71
CA VAL A 104 -3.23 0.54 -13.59
C VAL A 104 -3.76 -0.79 -14.12
N SER A 105 -4.60 -0.77 -15.16
CA SER A 105 -5.22 -1.98 -15.74
C SER A 105 -4.24 -2.90 -16.47
N SER A 106 -3.13 -2.36 -16.99
CA SER A 106 -2.06 -3.14 -17.65
C SER A 106 -0.96 -3.65 -16.71
N SER A 107 -1.03 -3.30 -15.42
CA SER A 107 -0.06 -3.76 -14.42
C SER A 107 -0.19 -5.27 -14.15
N GLN A 108 0.92 -5.91 -13.79
CA GLN A 108 0.88 -7.31 -13.34
C GLN A 108 0.37 -7.42 -11.91
N ALA A 109 0.73 -6.43 -11.09
CA ALA A 109 0.13 -6.26 -9.78
C ALA A 109 -0.11 -4.82 -9.40
N LEU A 110 -1.01 -4.66 -8.45
CA LEU A 110 -1.44 -3.37 -7.93
C LEU A 110 -1.39 -3.40 -6.40
N ILE A 111 -0.80 -2.37 -5.81
CA ILE A 111 -0.87 -2.09 -4.38
C ILE A 111 -1.71 -0.82 -4.20
N LEU A 112 -2.85 -0.96 -3.53
CA LEU A 112 -3.72 0.15 -3.13
C LEU A 112 -3.51 0.44 -1.64
N LEU A 113 -3.04 1.64 -1.32
CA LEU A 113 -2.89 2.10 0.06
C LEU A 113 -4.06 3.01 0.48
N LEU A 114 -4.69 2.64 1.59
CA LEU A 114 -5.78 3.36 2.23
C LEU A 114 -5.29 3.99 3.54
N PRO A 115 -5.80 5.17 3.93
CA PRO A 115 -5.57 5.70 5.27
C PRO A 115 -6.41 4.90 6.28
N PRO A 116 -6.10 4.95 7.58
CA PRO A 116 -7.01 4.44 8.60
C PRO A 116 -8.24 5.35 8.71
N HIS A 117 -9.37 4.81 9.17
CA HIS A 117 -10.56 5.61 9.49
C HIS A 117 -10.59 5.99 10.97
N GLN A 118 -11.35 7.03 11.31
CA GLN A 118 -11.43 7.55 12.68
C GLN A 118 -11.79 6.49 13.72
N GLY A 119 -12.73 5.59 13.40
CA GLY A 119 -13.17 4.51 14.30
C GLY A 119 -12.16 3.38 14.51
N LEU A 120 -11.09 3.30 13.71
CA LEU A 120 -10.05 2.28 13.86
C LEU A 120 -8.88 2.78 14.72
N VAL A 121 -8.61 4.08 14.66
CA VAL A 121 -7.46 4.70 15.31
C VAL A 121 -7.62 4.73 16.83
N GLN A 122 -6.55 4.42 17.55
CA GLN A 122 -6.50 4.47 19.01
C GLN A 122 -5.88 5.79 19.46
N GLN A 123 -6.62 6.60 20.22
CA GLN A 123 -6.16 7.94 20.61
C GLN A 123 -4.84 7.91 21.42
N VAL A 124 -4.64 6.86 22.23
CA VAL A 124 -3.38 6.67 22.98
C VAL A 124 -2.20 6.53 22.02
N LEU A 125 -2.35 5.76 20.95
CA LEU A 125 -1.30 5.58 19.94
C LEU A 125 -1.05 6.89 19.16
N VAL A 126 -2.10 7.61 18.78
CA VAL A 126 -1.96 8.93 18.12
C VAL A 126 -1.18 9.92 18.98
N ASN A 127 -1.51 10.00 20.26
CA ASN A 127 -0.87 10.93 21.18
C ASN A 127 0.61 10.60 21.42
N ASN A 128 0.96 9.32 21.37
CA ASN A 128 2.32 8.84 21.55
C ASN A 128 3.13 8.80 20.24
N ALA A 129 2.47 8.86 19.08
CA ALA A 129 3.13 8.84 17.80
C ALA A 129 3.95 10.14 17.59
N PRO A 130 5.19 10.05 17.06
CA PRO A 130 5.94 11.19 16.60
C PRO A 130 5.11 12.15 15.74
N SER A 131 5.30 13.46 15.88
CA SER A 131 4.48 14.48 15.21
C SER A 131 4.43 14.33 13.68
N HIS A 132 5.47 13.75 13.07
CA HIS A 132 5.52 13.51 11.62
C HIS A 132 4.64 12.32 11.16
N LEU A 133 4.24 11.43 12.07
CA LEU A 133 3.35 10.30 11.79
C LEU A 133 1.88 10.65 12.05
N GLN A 134 1.64 11.60 12.96
CA GLN A 134 0.30 12.07 13.31
C GLN A 134 -0.47 12.54 12.05
N PRO A 135 -1.80 12.30 12.00
CA PRO A 135 -2.61 12.77 10.89
C PRO A 135 -2.57 14.30 10.76
N THR A 136 -2.00 14.82 9.67
CA THR A 136 -1.99 16.27 9.39
C THR A 136 -3.33 16.81 8.89
N THR A 137 -4.28 15.92 8.60
CA THR A 137 -5.65 16.22 8.19
C THR A 137 -6.60 15.28 8.89
N ARG A 138 -7.86 15.69 9.02
CA ARG A 138 -8.91 14.83 9.57
C ARG A 138 -8.99 13.51 8.75
N LEU A 139 -8.83 12.38 9.43
CA LEU A 139 -9.03 11.06 8.84
C LEU A 139 -10.48 10.88 8.38
N PRO A 140 -10.78 10.03 7.38
CA PRO A 140 -12.15 9.78 6.97
C PRO A 140 -12.98 9.20 8.13
N THR A 141 -14.27 9.53 8.18
CA THR A 141 -15.22 8.79 9.02
C THR A 141 -15.30 7.33 8.55
N THR A 142 -15.80 6.43 9.40
CA THR A 142 -16.00 5.03 9.02
C THR A 142 -16.84 4.89 7.76
N GLU A 143 -17.95 5.63 7.65
CA GLU A 143 -18.82 5.62 6.47
C GLU A 143 -18.11 6.15 5.21
N GLN A 144 -17.39 7.28 5.32
CA GLN A 144 -16.62 7.83 4.21
C GLN A 144 -15.56 6.83 3.72
N TRP A 145 -14.92 6.13 4.65
CA TRP A 145 -13.92 5.12 4.35
C TRP A 145 -14.53 3.88 3.67
N VAL A 146 -15.64 3.36 4.18
CA VAL A 146 -16.36 2.22 3.58
C VAL A 146 -16.83 2.56 2.16
N ASN A 147 -17.46 3.74 1.97
CA ASN A 147 -17.90 4.20 0.65
C ASN A 147 -16.72 4.33 -0.34
N ARG A 148 -15.57 4.81 0.15
CA ARG A 148 -14.38 4.93 -0.68
C ARG A 148 -13.78 3.58 -1.04
N LEU A 149 -13.72 2.65 -0.08
CA LEU A 149 -13.29 1.29 -0.36
C LEU A 149 -14.23 0.64 -1.39
N ALA A 150 -15.55 0.76 -1.22
CA ALA A 150 -16.52 0.23 -2.18
C ALA A 150 -16.27 0.77 -3.60
N TRP A 151 -16.03 2.07 -3.73
CA TRP A 151 -15.67 2.68 -5.01
C TRP A 151 -14.38 2.09 -5.61
N TRP A 152 -13.34 1.89 -4.80
CA TRP A 152 -12.11 1.22 -5.23
C TRP A 152 -12.36 -0.22 -5.68
N LEU A 153 -13.14 -0.99 -4.93
CA LEU A 153 -13.48 -2.38 -5.27
C LEU A 153 -14.22 -2.45 -6.61
N GLU A 154 -15.16 -1.54 -6.87
CA GLU A 154 -15.86 -1.43 -8.16
C GLU A 154 -14.91 -1.04 -9.29
N PHE A 155 -14.00 -0.10 -9.06
CA PHE A 155 -12.97 0.29 -10.03
C PHE A 155 -12.10 -0.91 -10.41
N LEU A 156 -11.62 -1.66 -9.40
CA LEU A 156 -10.79 -2.85 -9.60
C LEU A 156 -11.53 -3.92 -10.40
N GLU A 157 -12.79 -4.21 -10.06
CA GLU A 157 -13.62 -5.18 -10.78
C GLU A 157 -13.87 -4.79 -12.24
N ARG A 158 -14.09 -3.51 -12.51
CA ARG A 158 -14.44 -3.03 -13.85
C ARG A 158 -13.23 -2.82 -14.75
N LYS A 159 -12.13 -2.32 -14.19
CA LYS A 159 -10.98 -1.82 -14.96
C LYS A 159 -9.76 -2.72 -14.84
N CYS A 160 -9.63 -3.51 -13.77
CA CYS A 160 -8.39 -4.22 -13.46
C CYS A 160 -8.51 -5.74 -13.61
N ARG A 161 -9.48 -6.26 -14.38
CA ARG A 161 -9.68 -7.72 -14.57
C ARG A 161 -8.43 -8.47 -15.06
N GLY A 162 -7.53 -7.80 -15.79
CA GLY A 162 -6.25 -8.38 -16.23
C GLY A 162 -5.14 -8.40 -15.17
N VAL A 163 -5.28 -7.66 -14.07
CA VAL A 163 -4.23 -7.49 -13.04
C VAL A 163 -4.14 -8.73 -12.15
N LYS A 164 -3.06 -9.51 -12.26
CA LYS A 164 -2.93 -10.84 -11.64
C LYS A 164 -2.89 -10.82 -10.10
N HIS A 165 -2.31 -9.80 -9.47
CA HIS A 165 -2.28 -9.68 -8.02
C HIS A 165 -2.73 -8.29 -7.58
N VAL A 166 -3.69 -8.23 -6.67
CA VAL A 166 -4.16 -6.97 -6.09
C VAL A 166 -3.95 -7.04 -4.59
N LEU A 167 -3.28 -6.04 -4.04
CA LEU A 167 -3.02 -5.91 -2.62
C LEU A 167 -3.67 -4.62 -2.13
N ILE A 168 -4.50 -4.70 -1.09
CA ILE A 168 -5.15 -3.55 -0.46
C ILE A 168 -4.61 -3.42 0.96
N GLY A 169 -3.93 -2.31 1.25
CA GLY A 169 -3.29 -2.08 2.54
C GLY A 169 -3.92 -0.92 3.31
N ILE A 170 -4.15 -1.06 4.62
CA ILE A 170 -4.29 0.11 5.50
C ILE A 170 -2.89 0.53 5.94
N HIS A 171 -2.47 1.74 5.57
CA HIS A 171 -1.18 2.28 5.97
C HIS A 171 -1.29 3.03 7.31
N LYS A 172 -0.16 3.28 7.96
CA LYS A 172 -0.04 3.87 9.31
C LYS A 172 -0.61 2.97 10.42
N ALA A 173 -0.22 1.69 10.39
CA ALA A 173 -0.61 0.69 11.40
C ALA A 173 -0.28 1.11 12.85
N ASP A 174 0.78 1.90 13.02
CA ASP A 174 1.18 2.54 14.28
C ASP A 174 0.10 3.41 14.92
N LEU A 175 -0.94 3.82 14.18
CA LEU A 175 -2.06 4.59 14.73
C LEU A 175 -3.17 3.70 15.31
N PHE A 176 -3.19 2.40 15.05
CA PHE A 176 -4.33 1.55 15.40
C PHE A 176 -3.98 0.16 15.95
N CYS A 177 -2.73 -0.27 15.92
CA CYS A 177 -2.29 -1.50 16.55
C CYS A 177 -0.90 -1.40 17.19
N ASP A 178 -0.59 -2.36 18.07
CA ASP A 178 0.78 -2.56 18.55
C ASP A 178 1.59 -3.23 17.44
N VAL A 179 2.38 -2.42 16.73
CA VAL A 179 3.16 -2.87 15.56
C VAL A 179 4.23 -3.89 15.93
N LEU A 180 4.73 -3.92 17.17
CA LEU A 180 5.71 -4.92 17.62
C LEU A 180 5.03 -6.27 17.84
N VAL A 181 3.85 -6.28 18.44
CA VAL A 181 3.06 -7.52 18.60
C VAL A 181 2.63 -8.05 17.23
N GLU A 182 2.06 -7.18 16.37
CA GLU A 182 1.62 -7.59 15.04
C GLU A 182 2.79 -8.11 14.18
N SER A 183 3.91 -7.40 14.16
CA SER A 183 5.09 -7.85 13.40
C SER A 183 5.63 -9.18 13.90
N ASN A 184 5.69 -9.42 15.20
CA ASN A 184 6.19 -10.70 15.71
C ASN A 184 5.31 -11.89 15.30
N ASN A 185 3.99 -11.68 15.20
CA ASN A 185 3.03 -12.68 14.75
C ASN A 185 3.17 -12.97 13.25
N TRP A 186 3.30 -11.91 12.44
CA TRP A 186 3.11 -12.01 10.99
C TRP A 186 4.36 -11.81 10.13
N ARG A 187 5.51 -11.48 10.75
CA ARG A 187 6.78 -11.28 10.04
C ARG A 187 7.13 -12.45 9.16
N TYR A 188 7.83 -12.14 8.08
CA TYR A 188 8.47 -13.13 7.25
C TYR A 188 9.56 -13.90 8.02
N ARG A 189 9.51 -15.22 7.95
CA ARG A 189 10.40 -16.16 8.65
C ARG A 189 11.17 -17.00 7.63
N PRO A 190 12.31 -16.52 7.11
CA PRO A 190 13.09 -17.25 6.12
C PRO A 190 13.63 -18.58 6.66
N ASP A 191 13.90 -18.65 7.97
CA ASP A 191 14.33 -19.84 8.71
C ASP A 191 13.29 -20.98 8.69
N ARG A 192 12.03 -20.67 8.39
CA ARG A 192 10.93 -21.64 8.26
C ARG A 192 10.54 -21.86 6.80
N GLY A 193 11.51 -21.81 5.89
CA GLY A 193 11.30 -21.99 4.45
C GLY A 193 10.62 -20.80 3.78
N GLY A 194 10.58 -19.63 4.43
CA GLY A 194 9.97 -18.43 3.88
C GLY A 194 8.44 -18.49 3.73
N ALA A 195 7.79 -19.46 4.37
CA ALA A 195 6.33 -19.52 4.42
C ALA A 195 5.81 -18.55 5.49
N SER A 196 5.30 -17.40 5.08
CA SER A 196 4.38 -16.65 5.94
C SER A 196 3.00 -17.31 5.88
N PRO A 197 2.25 -17.34 6.99
CA PRO A 197 0.89 -17.86 7.03
C PRO A 197 -0.06 -16.87 6.34
N TRP A 198 0.10 -16.70 5.01
CA TRP A 198 -0.60 -15.67 4.25
C TRP A 198 -2.12 -15.83 4.31
N TYR A 199 -2.60 -17.06 4.45
CA TYR A 199 -4.03 -17.35 4.55
C TYR A 199 -4.56 -16.93 5.94
N GLU A 200 -3.89 -17.34 7.02
CA GLU A 200 -4.27 -16.98 8.38
C GLU A 200 -4.12 -15.47 8.62
N TYR A 201 -3.07 -14.86 8.07
CA TYR A 201 -2.88 -13.40 8.09
C TYR A 201 -4.02 -12.68 7.37
N GLN A 202 -4.41 -13.18 6.19
CA GLN A 202 -5.48 -12.61 5.40
C GLN A 202 -6.81 -12.63 6.15
N ASP A 203 -7.16 -13.75 6.79
CA ASP A 203 -8.40 -13.88 7.56
C ASP A 203 -8.34 -12.95 8.79
N TYR A 204 -7.23 -12.96 9.52
CA TYR A 204 -7.02 -12.08 10.67
C TYR A 204 -7.16 -10.59 10.31
N VAL A 205 -6.48 -10.12 9.26
CA VAL A 205 -6.53 -8.71 8.86
C VAL A 205 -7.94 -8.30 8.44
N LEU A 206 -8.67 -9.19 7.76
CA LEU A 206 -10.06 -8.92 7.38
C LEU A 206 -10.96 -8.78 8.60
N ASP A 207 -10.85 -9.71 9.54
CA ASP A 207 -11.70 -9.79 10.73
C ASP A 207 -11.40 -8.68 11.74
N ILE A 208 -10.14 -8.24 11.85
CA ILE A 208 -9.75 -7.21 12.82
C ILE A 208 -9.81 -5.80 12.24
N TYR A 209 -9.21 -5.57 11.06
CA TYR A 209 -8.96 -4.22 10.57
C TYR A 209 -9.91 -3.76 9.46
N PHE A 210 -10.52 -4.69 8.73
CA PHE A 210 -11.46 -4.38 7.65
C PHE A 210 -12.93 -4.69 7.99
N THR A 211 -13.24 -5.07 9.24
CA THR A 211 -14.57 -5.53 9.66
C THR A 211 -15.70 -4.57 9.30
N VAL A 212 -15.45 -3.25 9.38
CA VAL A 212 -16.44 -2.21 9.04
C VAL A 212 -16.91 -2.24 7.59
N ALA A 213 -16.13 -2.86 6.68
CA ALA A 213 -16.44 -3.03 5.26
C ALA A 213 -16.59 -4.51 4.86
N SER A 214 -16.86 -5.39 5.83
CA SER A 214 -16.95 -6.85 5.59
C SER A 214 -17.97 -7.21 4.51
N LYS A 215 -19.09 -6.48 4.40
CA LYS A 215 -20.12 -6.71 3.40
C LYS A 215 -19.62 -6.38 1.98
N GLU A 216 -19.00 -5.23 1.80
CA GLU A 216 -18.45 -4.74 0.54
C GLU A 216 -17.32 -5.66 0.07
N ILE A 217 -16.44 -6.06 0.99
CA ILE A 217 -15.34 -6.99 0.72
C ILE A 217 -15.86 -8.37 0.37
N ARG A 218 -16.85 -8.92 1.10
CA ARG A 218 -17.42 -10.23 0.80
C ARG A 218 -18.05 -10.28 -0.59
N LYS A 219 -18.79 -9.23 -0.97
CA LYS A 219 -19.34 -9.08 -2.33
C LYS A 219 -18.22 -9.04 -3.38
N TYR A 220 -17.17 -8.27 -3.12
CA TYR A 220 -16.05 -8.17 -4.04
C TYR A 220 -15.27 -9.48 -4.16
N LYS A 221 -15.04 -10.19 -3.05
CA LYS A 221 -14.33 -11.48 -2.97
C LYS A 221 -15.00 -12.59 -3.79
N SER A 222 -16.30 -12.50 -4.08
CA SER A 222 -16.99 -13.46 -4.97
C SER A 222 -16.74 -13.21 -6.46
N THR A 223 -16.01 -12.15 -6.82
CA THR A 223 -15.56 -11.88 -8.19
C THR A 223 -14.21 -12.57 -8.45
N GLU A 224 -13.86 -12.78 -9.73
CA GLU A 224 -12.58 -13.38 -10.11
C GLU A 224 -11.39 -12.59 -9.56
N ILE A 225 -11.36 -11.27 -9.78
CA ILE A 225 -10.30 -10.41 -9.27
C ILE A 225 -10.31 -10.35 -7.74
N GLY A 226 -11.48 -10.33 -7.11
CA GLY A 226 -11.56 -10.27 -5.65
C GLY A 226 -10.99 -11.51 -4.97
N SER A 227 -11.23 -12.71 -5.53
CA SER A 227 -10.72 -13.97 -4.97
C SER A 227 -9.17 -13.99 -4.83
N ARG A 228 -8.47 -13.31 -5.75
CA ARG A 228 -7.00 -13.15 -5.74
C ARG A 228 -6.51 -11.89 -5.05
N THR A 229 -7.41 -10.99 -4.62
CA THR A 229 -7.02 -9.80 -3.84
C THR A 229 -6.59 -10.21 -2.44
N ARG A 230 -5.51 -9.60 -1.95
CA ARG A 230 -4.98 -9.76 -0.59
C ARG A 230 -5.02 -8.45 0.17
N PHE A 231 -5.11 -8.53 1.49
CA PHE A 231 -5.31 -7.41 2.40
C PHE A 231 -4.17 -7.37 3.41
N PHE A 232 -3.67 -6.17 3.69
CA PHE A 232 -2.51 -5.97 4.54
C PHE A 232 -2.70 -4.77 5.47
N ILE A 233 -1.88 -4.71 6.51
CA ILE A 233 -1.56 -3.49 7.25
C ILE A 233 -0.08 -3.16 7.03
N THR A 234 0.26 -1.87 6.96
CA THR A 234 1.64 -1.43 6.77
C THR A 234 1.94 -0.19 7.60
N THR A 235 3.20 -0.01 7.98
CA THR A 235 3.71 1.19 8.65
C THR A 235 5.18 1.38 8.32
N THR A 236 5.67 2.62 8.32
CA THR A 236 7.10 2.90 8.19
C THR A 236 7.89 2.59 9.45
N GLU A 237 7.22 2.44 10.59
CA GLU A 237 7.84 2.22 11.89
C GLU A 237 8.23 0.75 12.15
N ASN A 238 7.83 -0.15 11.26
CA ASN A 238 8.11 -1.57 11.39
C ASN A 238 8.34 -2.22 10.03
N GLN A 239 9.59 -2.58 9.74
CA GLN A 239 10.00 -3.18 8.47
C GLN A 239 9.34 -4.52 8.21
N ASP A 240 9.20 -5.34 9.25
CA ASP A 240 8.59 -6.67 9.11
C ASP A 240 7.13 -6.58 8.62
N LEU A 241 6.39 -5.50 8.93
CA LEU A 241 5.05 -5.22 8.37
C LEU A 241 5.10 -4.48 7.02
N LEU A 242 6.03 -3.52 6.87
CA LEU A 242 6.20 -2.73 5.65
C LEU A 242 6.53 -3.62 4.43
N GLU A 243 7.30 -4.67 4.66
CA GLU A 243 7.84 -5.55 3.61
C GLU A 243 6.88 -6.66 3.19
N LEU A 244 5.85 -6.99 3.99
CA LEU A 244 4.92 -8.10 3.70
C LEU A 244 4.29 -8.06 2.31
N PRO A 245 3.78 -6.91 1.81
CA PRO A 245 3.23 -6.84 0.46
C PRO A 245 4.24 -7.26 -0.62
N TRP A 246 5.50 -6.88 -0.46
CA TRP A 246 6.57 -7.15 -1.42
C TRP A 246 7.03 -8.61 -1.35
N LEU A 247 7.18 -9.13 -0.14
CA LEU A 247 7.52 -10.53 0.13
C LEU A 247 6.42 -11.48 -0.38
N TYR A 248 5.16 -11.07 -0.32
CA TYR A 248 4.05 -11.78 -0.96
C TYR A 248 4.15 -11.75 -2.49
N LEU A 249 4.52 -10.62 -3.09
CA LEU A 249 4.57 -10.45 -4.55
C LEU A 249 5.79 -11.09 -5.21
N ALA A 250 6.93 -11.16 -4.51
CA ALA A 250 8.21 -11.57 -5.06
C ALA A 250 8.19 -12.95 -5.76
N PRO A 251 7.51 -14.00 -5.23
CA PRO A 251 7.40 -15.28 -5.91
C PRO A 251 6.67 -15.24 -7.26
N TYR A 252 5.84 -14.22 -7.53
CA TYR A 252 4.92 -14.21 -8.68
C TYR A 252 5.29 -13.25 -9.80
N ILE A 253 6.09 -12.21 -9.52
CA ILE A 253 6.25 -11.04 -10.41
C ILE A 253 7.70 -10.77 -10.79
N ALA A 254 8.63 -11.51 -10.20
CA ALA A 254 10.04 -11.31 -10.46
C ALA A 254 10.40 -11.57 -11.92
N TYR A 255 11.30 -10.73 -12.43
CA TYR A 255 12.00 -10.97 -13.67
C TYR A 255 13.43 -11.41 -13.33
N TYR A 256 13.96 -12.39 -14.07
CA TYR A 256 15.34 -12.88 -13.93
C TYR A 256 16.34 -11.90 -14.55
#